data_AF-A0A6M2ABR2-F1
#
_entry.id   AF-A0A6M2ABR2-F1
#
_cell.length_a   1.000
_cell.length_b   1.000
_cell.length_c   1.000
_cell.angle_alpha   90.00
_cell.angle_beta   90.00
_cell.angle_gamma   90.00
#
_symmetry.space_group_name_H-M   'P 1'
#
loop_
_entity.id
_entity.type
_entity.pdbx_description
1 polymer ?
#
loop_
_entity_poly.entity_id
_entity_poly.type
_entity_poly.pdbx_seq_one_letter_code
_entity_poly.pdbx_strand_id
1 'polypeptide(L)'
;MAISPISYVKTFLEKEEYLEAFDLLEGVVIRKSPDEESLQQACAWIPKLLSQLTEQKQESILMECCEALQHFPNLKEQAVEILTLYGELAQKKGLSQGAIQSFASAACLIPSSELDRKLSNTILLQRNLSSHKRLKQKLNKVAGLEDPKPFQDLLESIDTLHQRFSTENSDIASLYEAAKEVYRGLNINQKRKYLDFWETFILEAKKDMPLNNEHCLVVSYRKKLEDVRAYFREKGKTREVQKERAAKMREFFQTLLEDAIFLLGEPPCKYDIRAMGSLAREEVCPYSDLEYFILIEKEEEREYFQTLIQIFDLQIRSLGEANSKQEFLNFKQKLGLQIDPADEPLIG
;
A
#
# COMPACT_ATOMS: atom_id res chain seq x y z
N MET A 1 -14.81 33.07 8.49
CA MET A 1 -13.58 32.39 8.95
C MET A 1 -13.97 30.96 9.25
N ALA A 2 -13.48 30.00 8.46
CA ALA A 2 -13.69 28.60 8.80
C ALA A 2 -12.94 28.33 10.11
N ILE A 3 -13.63 27.84 11.13
CA ILE A 3 -13.00 27.37 12.36
C ILE A 3 -12.14 26.17 11.96
N SER A 4 -10.86 26.14 12.32
CA SER A 4 -10.03 24.97 12.06
C SER A 4 -10.70 23.76 12.73
N PRO A 5 -10.80 22.61 12.05
CA PRO A 5 -11.38 21.41 12.65
C PRO A 5 -10.70 21.02 13.98
N ILE A 6 -9.41 21.32 14.16
CA ILE A 6 -8.71 21.23 15.46
C ILE A 6 -9.39 22.09 16.54
N SER A 7 -9.67 23.38 16.28
CA SER A 7 -10.35 24.25 17.25
C SER A 7 -11.79 23.81 17.53
N TYR A 8 -12.45 23.14 16.57
CA TYR A 8 -13.79 22.58 16.75
C TYR A 8 -13.78 21.31 17.63
N VAL A 9 -12.78 20.44 17.45
CA VAL A 9 -12.63 19.21 18.26
C VAL A 9 -12.32 19.54 19.72
N LYS A 10 -11.59 20.63 19.98
CA LYS A 10 -11.31 21.16 21.33
C LYS A 10 -12.57 21.28 22.20
N THR A 11 -13.72 21.57 21.61
CA THR A 11 -15.00 21.73 22.33
C THR A 11 -15.60 20.42 22.86
N PHE A 12 -15.07 19.27 22.46
CA PHE A 12 -15.57 17.94 22.83
C PHE A 12 -14.62 17.16 23.76
N LEU A 13 -13.50 17.77 24.18
CA LEU A 13 -12.49 17.11 25.00
C LEU A 13 -12.66 17.49 26.47
N GLU A 14 -12.99 16.49 27.29
CA GLU A 14 -13.18 16.67 28.75
C GLU A 14 -11.88 16.50 29.55
N LYS A 15 -10.81 15.98 28.93
CA LYS A 15 -9.51 15.76 29.60
C LYS A 15 -8.52 16.87 29.24
N GLU A 16 -7.94 17.49 30.26
CA GLU A 16 -6.94 18.55 30.14
C GLU A 16 -5.75 18.16 29.26
N GLU A 17 -5.29 16.91 29.39
CA GLU A 17 -4.24 16.31 28.57
C GLU A 17 -4.54 16.48 27.07
N TYR A 18 -5.72 16.08 26.59
CA TYR A 18 -6.03 16.22 25.17
C TYR A 18 -6.13 17.69 24.73
N LEU A 19 -6.55 18.60 25.60
CA LEU A 19 -6.60 20.03 25.28
C LEU A 19 -5.19 20.61 25.07
N GLU A 20 -4.20 20.20 25.87
CA GLU A 20 -2.80 20.61 25.73
C GLU A 20 -2.18 20.11 24.43
N ALA A 21 -2.41 18.85 24.05
CA ALA A 21 -1.93 18.32 22.78
C ALA A 21 -2.55 19.02 21.56
N PHE A 22 -3.83 19.39 21.64
CA PHE A 22 -4.49 20.17 20.59
C PHE A 22 -3.92 21.59 20.49
N ASP A 23 -3.70 22.27 21.61
CA ASP A 23 -3.11 23.62 21.61
C ASP A 23 -1.68 23.63 21.04
N LEU A 24 -0.93 22.54 21.24
CA LEU A 24 0.38 22.33 20.63
C LEU A 24 0.29 22.14 19.12
N LEU A 25 -0.60 21.27 18.63
CA LEU A 25 -0.80 21.02 17.19
C LEU A 25 -1.40 22.24 16.47
N GLU A 26 -2.36 22.94 17.09
CA GLU A 26 -2.91 24.21 16.58
C GLU A 26 -1.85 25.30 16.57
N GLY A 27 -1.01 25.35 17.61
CA GLY A 27 0.14 26.24 17.71
C GLY A 27 1.15 26.05 16.57
N VAL A 28 1.36 24.81 16.12
CA VAL A 28 2.18 24.48 14.94
C VAL A 28 1.57 25.06 13.67
N VAL A 29 0.28 24.84 13.44
CA VAL A 29 -0.44 25.38 12.26
C VAL A 29 -0.39 26.92 12.25
N ILE A 30 -0.39 27.55 13.42
CA ILE A 30 -0.30 29.01 13.62
C ILE A 30 1.17 29.52 13.67
N ARG A 31 2.18 28.67 13.42
CA ARG A 31 3.63 29.00 13.38
C ARG A 31 4.25 29.45 14.72
N LYS A 32 3.76 28.98 15.86
CA LYS A 32 4.55 28.97 17.10
C LYS A 32 5.46 27.74 17.04
N SER A 33 6.76 27.90 17.32
CA SER A 33 7.72 26.79 17.38
C SER A 33 7.57 26.09 18.73
N PRO A 34 6.88 24.94 18.82
CA PRO A 34 6.85 24.16 20.06
C PRO A 34 8.19 23.42 20.19
N ASP A 35 8.52 22.98 21.40
CA ASP A 35 9.64 22.06 21.59
C ASP A 35 9.29 20.66 21.04
N GLU A 36 10.33 19.94 20.63
CA GLU A 36 10.20 18.63 19.97
C GLU A 36 9.59 17.57 20.89
N GLU A 37 9.88 17.62 22.20
CA GLU A 37 9.39 16.67 23.20
C GLU A 37 7.87 16.79 23.39
N SER A 38 7.37 18.03 23.47
CA SER A 38 5.93 18.30 23.56
C SER A 38 5.17 17.84 22.30
N LEU A 39 5.79 17.96 21.12
CA LEU A 39 5.20 17.44 19.88
C LEU A 39 5.18 15.91 19.81
N GLN A 40 6.22 15.25 20.30
CA GLN A 40 6.25 13.78 20.39
C GLN A 40 5.14 13.27 21.32
N GLN A 41 4.95 13.91 22.47
CA GLN A 41 3.89 13.57 23.41
C GLN A 41 2.49 13.82 22.82
N ALA A 42 2.30 14.94 22.12
CA ALA A 42 1.05 15.23 21.43
C ALA A 42 0.73 14.16 20.37
N CYS A 43 1.72 13.75 19.57
CA CYS A 43 1.55 12.67 18.58
C CYS A 43 1.18 11.33 19.23
N ALA A 44 1.79 11.00 20.37
CA ALA A 44 1.51 9.75 21.09
C ALA A 44 0.06 9.65 21.61
N TRP A 45 -0.65 10.76 21.76
CA TRP A 45 -2.05 10.77 22.20
C TRP A 45 -3.05 10.65 21.05
N ILE A 46 -2.63 10.89 19.81
CA ILE A 46 -3.52 10.86 18.64
C ILE A 46 -4.25 9.51 18.51
N PRO A 47 -3.62 8.33 18.59
CA PRO A 47 -4.36 7.06 18.47
C PRO A 47 -5.50 6.91 19.50
N LYS A 48 -5.23 7.29 20.75
CA LYS A 48 -6.17 7.20 21.87
C LYS A 48 -7.31 8.22 21.80
N LEU A 49 -7.03 9.36 21.19
CA LEU A 49 -8.02 10.38 20.90
C LEU A 49 -8.94 9.93 19.76
N LEU A 50 -8.36 9.42 18.67
CA LEU A 50 -9.12 9.01 17.49
C LEU A 50 -10.17 7.95 17.85
N SER A 51 -9.87 7.03 18.77
CA SER A 51 -10.81 5.99 19.21
C SER A 51 -12.10 6.52 19.85
N GLN A 52 -12.17 7.80 20.21
CA GLN A 52 -13.32 8.45 20.83
C GLN A 52 -14.14 9.29 19.84
N LEU A 53 -13.70 9.39 18.59
CA LEU A 53 -14.25 10.30 17.60
C LEU A 53 -14.96 9.56 16.48
N THR A 54 -15.86 10.27 15.79
CA THR A 54 -16.46 9.78 14.55
C THR A 54 -15.42 9.75 13.43
N GLU A 55 -15.59 8.85 12.45
CA GLU A 55 -14.65 8.71 11.32
C GLU A 55 -14.42 10.04 10.56
N GLN A 56 -15.47 10.84 10.37
CA GLN A 56 -15.35 12.15 9.74
C GLN A 56 -14.43 13.11 10.52
N LYS A 57 -14.49 13.06 11.85
CA LYS A 57 -13.63 13.89 12.71
C LYS A 57 -12.20 13.37 12.75
N GLN A 58 -12.03 12.04 12.78
CA GLN A 58 -10.72 11.39 12.69
C GLN A 58 -9.97 11.84 11.43
N GLU A 59 -10.65 11.85 10.29
CA GLU A 59 -10.06 12.22 8.99
C GLU A 59 -9.54 13.66 8.98
N SER A 60 -10.36 14.57 9.51
CA SER A 60 -9.99 15.99 9.57
C SER A 60 -8.78 16.23 10.47
N ILE A 61 -8.73 15.61 11.65
CA ILE A 61 -7.62 15.75 12.60
C ILE A 61 -6.34 15.18 12.00
N LEU A 62 -6.42 13.98 11.43
CA LEU A 62 -5.27 13.32 10.83
C LEU A 62 -4.69 14.11 9.66
N MET A 63 -5.54 14.74 8.83
CA MET A 63 -5.10 15.63 7.76
C MET A 63 -4.31 16.83 8.29
N GLU A 64 -4.81 17.53 9.31
CA GLU A 64 -4.11 18.65 9.93
C GLU A 64 -2.82 18.21 10.64
N CYS A 65 -2.82 17.05 11.29
CA CYS A 65 -1.61 16.49 11.90
C CYS A 65 -0.54 16.17 10.85
N CYS A 66 -0.94 15.63 9.70
CA CYS A 66 -0.03 15.45 8.57
C CYS A 66 0.56 16.81 8.16
N GLU A 67 -0.26 17.81 7.86
CA GLU A 67 0.20 19.16 7.50
C GLU A 67 1.17 19.77 8.51
N ALA A 68 0.90 19.61 9.80
CA ALA A 68 1.77 20.08 10.87
C ALA A 68 3.16 19.40 10.84
N LEU A 69 3.21 18.09 10.65
CA LEU A 69 4.46 17.30 10.69
C LEU A 69 5.40 17.58 9.51
N GLN A 70 4.93 18.21 8.44
CA GLN A 70 5.78 18.69 7.33
C GLN A 70 6.89 19.62 7.81
N HIS A 71 6.64 20.34 8.90
CA HIS A 71 7.54 21.35 9.43
C HIS A 71 8.55 20.77 10.43
N PHE A 72 8.48 19.47 10.76
CA PHE A 72 9.30 18.82 11.78
C PHE A 72 10.00 17.57 11.23
N PRO A 73 11.10 17.74 10.47
CA PRO A 73 11.79 16.63 9.82
C PRO A 73 12.46 15.63 10.77
N ASN A 74 12.54 15.94 12.07
CA ASN A 74 13.06 15.05 13.11
C ASN A 74 11.99 14.05 13.61
N LEU A 75 10.70 14.35 13.42
CA LEU A 75 9.58 13.54 13.92
C LEU A 75 9.13 12.48 12.90
N LYS A 76 10.09 11.75 12.32
CA LYS A 76 9.81 10.80 11.23
C LYS A 76 8.95 9.63 11.69
N GLU A 77 9.19 9.11 12.89
CA GLU A 77 8.44 7.97 13.43
C GLU A 77 6.98 8.34 13.68
N GLN A 78 6.74 9.51 14.26
CA GLN A 78 5.40 10.04 14.53
C GLN A 78 4.66 10.37 13.22
N ALA A 79 5.37 10.94 12.25
CA ALA A 79 4.82 11.19 10.92
C ALA A 79 4.38 9.89 10.23
N VAL A 80 5.16 8.83 10.32
CA VAL A 80 4.81 7.51 9.79
C VAL A 80 3.55 6.95 10.45
N GLU A 81 3.46 7.02 11.78
CA GLU A 81 2.29 6.52 12.52
C GLU A 81 1.00 7.26 12.11
N ILE A 82 1.06 8.59 12.06
CA ILE A 82 -0.08 9.43 11.71
C ILE A 82 -0.50 9.25 10.25
N LEU A 83 0.47 9.16 9.32
CA LEU A 83 0.20 8.88 7.92
C LEU A 83 -0.41 7.49 7.69
N THR A 84 0.01 6.51 8.49
CA THR A 84 -0.55 5.15 8.46
C THR A 84 -2.01 5.17 8.91
N LEU A 85 -2.30 5.81 10.04
CA LEU A 85 -3.67 5.96 10.55
C LEU A 85 -4.58 6.69 9.56
N TYR A 86 -4.07 7.74 8.92
CA TYR A 86 -4.82 8.48 7.90
C TYR A 86 -5.08 7.63 6.66
N GLY A 87 -4.07 6.89 6.20
CA GLY A 87 -4.21 5.94 5.09
C GLY A 87 -5.23 4.85 5.38
N GLU A 88 -5.21 4.24 6.57
CA GLU A 88 -6.17 3.21 7.00
C GLU A 88 -7.60 3.73 7.02
N LEU A 89 -7.79 4.95 7.53
CA LEU A 89 -9.11 5.58 7.58
C LEU A 89 -9.63 5.92 6.18
N ALA A 90 -8.77 6.49 5.33
CA ALA A 90 -9.11 6.77 3.93
C ALA A 90 -9.44 5.47 3.17
N GLN A 91 -8.71 4.38 3.44
CA GLN A 91 -8.92 3.07 2.83
C GLN A 91 -10.28 2.45 3.14
N LYS A 92 -10.88 2.72 4.32
CA LYS A 92 -12.23 2.22 4.64
C LYS A 92 -13.29 2.65 3.60
N LYS A 93 -13.04 3.76 2.90
CA LYS A 93 -13.90 4.30 1.83
C LYS A 93 -13.47 3.82 0.42
N GLY A 94 -12.47 2.96 0.33
CA GLY A 94 -11.80 2.56 -0.91
C GLY A 94 -10.38 3.12 -1.00
N LEU A 95 -9.61 2.64 -1.98
CA LEU A 95 -8.22 3.07 -2.20
C LEU A 95 -8.18 4.45 -2.90
N SER A 96 -8.56 5.48 -2.17
CA SER A 96 -8.55 6.85 -2.69
C SER A 96 -7.11 7.32 -2.97
N GLN A 97 -6.96 8.30 -3.86
CA GLN A 97 -5.67 8.94 -4.11
C GLN A 97 -5.04 9.51 -2.81
N GLY A 98 -5.87 9.98 -1.88
CA GLY A 98 -5.43 10.40 -0.55
C GLY A 98 -4.79 9.26 0.24
N ALA A 99 -5.43 8.08 0.29
CA ALA A 99 -4.87 6.91 0.96
C ALA A 99 -3.52 6.49 0.35
N ILE A 100 -3.45 6.43 -0.99
CA ILE A 100 -2.22 6.08 -1.72
C ILE A 100 -1.11 7.06 -1.39
N GLN A 101 -1.39 8.36 -1.45
CA GLN A 101 -0.40 9.39 -1.17
C GLN A 101 0.10 9.32 0.27
N SER A 102 -0.78 9.06 1.25
CA SER A 102 -0.40 8.98 2.66
C SER A 102 0.49 7.78 2.96
N PHE A 103 0.14 6.60 2.44
CA PHE A 103 0.98 5.42 2.58
C PHE A 103 2.33 5.58 1.86
N ALA A 104 2.34 6.16 0.66
CA ALA A 104 3.58 6.46 -0.05
C ALA A 104 4.45 7.49 0.69
N SER A 105 3.85 8.54 1.25
CA SER A 105 4.56 9.53 2.05
C SER A 105 5.15 8.90 3.31
N ALA A 106 4.40 8.05 4.02
CA ALA A 106 4.93 7.26 5.13
C ALA A 106 6.14 6.43 4.65
N ALA A 107 6.05 5.88 3.44
CA ALA A 107 7.10 5.04 2.89
C ALA A 107 8.41 5.77 2.62
N CYS A 108 8.32 7.03 2.24
CA CYS A 108 9.48 7.86 1.92
C CYS A 108 10.23 8.37 3.15
N LEU A 109 9.59 8.39 4.32
CA LEU A 109 10.14 9.01 5.53
C LEU A 109 11.14 8.15 6.30
N ILE A 110 11.29 6.89 5.92
CA ILE A 110 12.05 5.90 6.69
C ILE A 110 13.29 5.47 5.92
N PRO A 111 14.48 5.71 6.50
CA PRO A 111 15.69 5.00 6.11
C PRO A 111 16.27 4.26 7.33
N SER A 112 15.70 3.10 7.71
CA SER A 112 16.29 2.15 8.68
C SER A 112 15.42 0.92 8.96
N SER A 113 16.11 -0.20 9.22
CA SER A 113 15.73 -1.62 9.07
C SER A 113 14.59 -2.20 9.92
N GLU A 114 13.90 -1.41 10.75
CA GLU A 114 12.81 -1.93 11.61
C GLU A 114 11.45 -1.26 11.32
N LEU A 115 11.45 -0.01 10.85
CA LEU A 115 10.25 0.72 10.43
C LEU A 115 9.86 0.41 8.96
N ASP A 116 10.84 0.05 8.12
CA ASP A 116 10.64 -0.49 6.76
C ASP A 116 9.78 -1.78 6.76
N ARG A 117 9.78 -2.50 7.90
CA ARG A 117 8.98 -3.71 8.15
C ARG A 117 7.49 -3.36 8.29
N LYS A 118 7.17 -2.42 9.19
CA LYS A 118 5.79 -1.95 9.43
C LYS A 118 5.18 -1.37 8.17
N LEU A 119 5.95 -0.64 7.38
CA LEU A 119 5.48 0.02 6.17
C LEU A 119 5.39 -0.90 4.94
N SER A 120 6.32 -1.83 4.76
CA SER A 120 6.09 -2.93 3.80
C SER A 120 4.81 -3.66 4.17
N ASN A 121 4.61 -3.91 5.47
CA ASN A 121 3.37 -4.44 5.98
C ASN A 121 2.19 -3.49 5.78
N THR A 122 2.33 -2.16 5.81
CA THR A 122 1.25 -1.20 5.52
C THR A 122 0.85 -1.11 4.04
N ILE A 123 1.83 -1.13 3.14
CA ILE A 123 1.59 -1.29 1.69
C ILE A 123 0.96 -2.66 1.41
N LEU A 124 1.30 -3.66 2.22
CA LEU A 124 0.64 -4.97 2.27
C LEU A 124 -0.62 -4.98 3.15
N LEU A 125 -0.94 -3.97 3.94
CA LEU A 125 -2.19 -3.88 4.72
C LEU A 125 -3.30 -3.38 3.79
N GLN A 126 -2.94 -2.72 2.68
CA GLN A 126 -3.81 -2.64 1.51
C GLN A 126 -4.22 -4.00 0.95
N ARG A 127 -3.41 -5.06 1.15
CA ARG A 127 -3.78 -6.45 0.87
C ARG A 127 -4.95 -6.87 1.74
N ASN A 128 -5.00 -6.53 3.03
CA ASN A 128 -5.99 -7.11 3.91
C ASN A 128 -7.44 -6.77 3.53
N LEU A 129 -7.84 -5.53 3.25
CA LEU A 129 -9.26 -5.25 3.08
C LEU A 129 -9.82 -5.71 1.71
N SER A 130 -9.02 -5.64 0.65
CA SER A 130 -9.40 -6.13 -0.68
C SER A 130 -9.22 -7.65 -0.80
N SER A 131 -8.16 -8.23 -0.22
CA SER A 131 -7.89 -9.67 -0.27
C SER A 131 -8.77 -10.48 0.66
N HIS A 132 -9.18 -10.02 1.84
CA HIS A 132 -10.09 -10.82 2.67
C HIS A 132 -11.44 -11.03 1.99
N LYS A 133 -12.05 -9.93 1.51
CA LYS A 133 -13.33 -9.99 0.81
C LYS A 133 -13.21 -10.77 -0.49
N ARG A 134 -12.14 -10.53 -1.28
CA ARG A 134 -11.92 -11.24 -2.55
C ARG A 134 -11.51 -12.70 -2.37
N LEU A 135 -10.63 -13.02 -1.43
CA LEU A 135 -10.26 -14.40 -1.07
C LEU A 135 -11.50 -15.15 -0.60
N LYS A 136 -12.29 -14.56 0.30
CA LYS A 136 -13.56 -15.15 0.73
C LYS A 136 -14.52 -15.35 -0.44
N GLN A 137 -14.65 -14.38 -1.35
CA GLN A 137 -15.45 -14.53 -2.58
C GLN A 137 -14.92 -15.65 -3.50
N LYS A 138 -13.60 -15.72 -3.73
CA LYS A 138 -12.95 -16.75 -4.55
C LYS A 138 -13.13 -18.14 -3.94
N LEU A 139 -12.84 -18.28 -2.64
CA LEU A 139 -13.08 -19.49 -1.87
C LEU A 139 -14.55 -19.90 -1.94
N ASN A 140 -15.50 -18.98 -1.77
CA ASN A 140 -16.94 -19.27 -1.90
C ASN A 140 -17.33 -19.74 -3.31
N LYS A 141 -16.68 -19.25 -4.38
CA LYS A 141 -16.95 -19.68 -5.76
C LYS A 141 -16.50 -21.12 -6.02
N VAL A 142 -15.39 -21.55 -5.41
CA VAL A 142 -14.82 -22.89 -5.60
C VAL A 142 -15.18 -23.87 -4.49
N ALA A 143 -15.75 -23.37 -3.39
CA ALA A 143 -16.23 -24.14 -2.25
C ALA A 143 -17.36 -25.08 -2.68
N GLY A 144 -17.17 -26.37 -2.46
CA GLY A 144 -18.17 -27.39 -2.76
C GLY A 144 -18.16 -27.92 -4.18
N LEU A 145 -17.23 -27.48 -5.05
CA LEU A 145 -16.99 -28.10 -6.35
C LEU A 145 -16.62 -29.59 -6.22
N GLU A 146 -16.70 -30.32 -7.33
CA GLU A 146 -16.28 -31.72 -7.36
C GLU A 146 -14.77 -31.88 -7.17
N ASP A 147 -14.02 -31.05 -7.88
CA ASP A 147 -12.56 -30.97 -7.77
C ASP A 147 -12.16 -30.10 -6.56
N PRO A 148 -11.43 -30.63 -5.57
CA PRO A 148 -10.94 -29.85 -4.44
C PRO A 148 -9.71 -28.99 -4.77
N LYS A 149 -9.03 -29.25 -5.90
CA LYS A 149 -7.75 -28.62 -6.23
C LYS A 149 -7.81 -27.08 -6.30
N PRO A 150 -8.83 -26.44 -6.90
CA PRO A 150 -8.91 -24.98 -6.92
C PRO A 150 -9.06 -24.35 -5.53
N PHE A 151 -9.72 -25.05 -4.60
CA PHE A 151 -9.82 -24.58 -3.21
C PHE A 151 -8.47 -24.71 -2.51
N GLN A 152 -7.76 -25.83 -2.71
CA GLN A 152 -6.41 -26.05 -2.18
C GLN A 152 -5.41 -25.01 -2.70
N ASP A 153 -5.39 -24.73 -4.00
CA ASP A 153 -4.46 -23.77 -4.61
C ASP A 153 -4.64 -22.35 -4.03
N LEU A 154 -5.89 -21.96 -3.74
CA LEU A 154 -6.17 -20.68 -3.07
C LEU A 154 -5.64 -20.65 -1.63
N LEU A 155 -5.63 -21.78 -0.92
CA LEU A 155 -5.07 -21.85 0.42
C LEU A 155 -3.55 -21.82 0.42
N GLU A 156 -2.90 -22.58 -0.49
CA GLU A 156 -1.45 -22.57 -0.69
C GLU A 156 -0.93 -21.18 -1.12
N SER A 157 -1.79 -20.39 -1.78
CA SER A 157 -1.47 -19.01 -2.11
C SER A 157 -1.26 -18.12 -0.88
N ILE A 158 -1.90 -18.42 0.27
CA ILE A 158 -1.73 -17.67 1.53
C ILE A 158 -0.30 -17.81 2.05
N ASP A 159 0.26 -19.02 1.99
CA ASP A 159 1.63 -19.29 2.44
C ASP A 159 2.65 -18.66 1.49
N THR A 160 2.40 -18.78 0.18
CA THR A 160 3.25 -18.14 -0.85
C THR A 160 3.25 -16.62 -0.70
N LEU A 161 2.08 -16.05 -0.36
CA LEU A 161 1.90 -14.64 -0.05
C LEU A 161 2.67 -14.22 1.21
N HIS A 162 2.80 -15.08 2.22
CA HIS A 162 3.64 -14.79 3.38
C HIS A 162 5.13 -14.83 3.02
N GLN A 163 5.57 -15.87 2.30
CA GLN A 163 6.96 -16.04 1.91
C GLN A 163 7.46 -14.93 0.98
N ARG A 164 6.62 -14.49 0.03
CA ARG A 164 6.98 -13.47 -0.97
C ARG A 164 6.97 -12.05 -0.42
N PHE A 165 6.17 -11.77 0.61
CA PHE A 165 5.94 -10.40 1.08
C PHE A 165 6.21 -10.15 2.57
N SER A 166 6.62 -11.15 3.34
CA SER A 166 7.01 -11.01 4.76
C SER A 166 5.92 -10.36 5.63
N THR A 167 4.68 -10.80 5.48
CA THR A 167 3.50 -10.24 6.17
C THR A 167 3.48 -10.47 7.68
N GLU A 168 2.80 -9.61 8.44
CA GLU A 168 2.61 -9.80 9.89
C GLU A 168 1.74 -11.01 10.22
N ASN A 169 2.01 -11.62 11.38
CA ASN A 169 1.27 -12.81 11.83
C ASN A 169 -0.21 -12.52 12.06
N SER A 170 -0.59 -11.30 12.44
CA SER A 170 -1.99 -10.87 12.58
C SER A 170 -2.74 -10.88 11.26
N ASP A 171 -2.07 -10.48 10.17
CA ASP A 171 -2.67 -10.36 8.83
C ASP A 171 -2.88 -11.74 8.22
N ILE A 172 -1.88 -12.60 8.36
CA ILE A 172 -1.96 -14.01 7.97
C ILE A 172 -3.06 -14.72 8.76
N ALA A 173 -3.14 -14.48 10.08
CA ALA A 173 -4.16 -15.07 10.92
C ALA A 173 -5.58 -14.68 10.47
N SER A 174 -5.78 -13.43 10.05
CA SER A 174 -7.08 -13.00 9.52
C SER A 174 -7.42 -13.64 8.17
N LEU A 175 -6.44 -13.88 7.29
CA LEU A 175 -6.64 -14.63 6.03
C LEU A 175 -7.01 -16.09 6.30
N TYR A 176 -6.33 -16.73 7.26
CA TYR A 176 -6.67 -18.07 7.72
C TYR A 176 -8.07 -18.13 8.35
N GLU A 177 -8.48 -17.13 9.13
CA GLU A 177 -9.85 -17.08 9.67
C GLU A 177 -10.90 -16.94 8.56
N ALA A 178 -10.66 -16.10 7.54
CA ALA A 178 -11.56 -16.01 6.39
C ALA A 178 -11.71 -17.36 5.67
N ALA A 179 -10.61 -18.12 5.50
CA ALA A 179 -10.66 -19.47 4.96
C ALA A 179 -11.44 -20.44 5.85
N LYS A 180 -11.21 -20.40 7.17
CA LYS A 180 -11.95 -21.22 8.15
C LYS A 180 -13.44 -20.92 8.14
N GLU A 181 -13.84 -19.66 7.98
CA GLU A 181 -15.27 -19.29 7.87
C GLU A 181 -15.94 -19.94 6.66
N VAL A 182 -15.30 -19.88 5.48
CA VAL A 182 -15.84 -20.53 4.27
C VAL A 182 -15.94 -22.04 4.47
N TYR A 183 -14.90 -22.66 5.03
CA TYR A 183 -14.91 -24.09 5.30
C TYR A 183 -15.99 -24.49 6.32
N ARG A 184 -16.21 -23.69 7.37
CA ARG A 184 -17.28 -23.94 8.36
C ARG A 184 -18.66 -23.95 7.70
N GLY A 185 -18.88 -23.12 6.68
CA GLY A 185 -20.13 -23.04 5.91
C GLY A 185 -20.44 -24.25 5.02
N LEU A 186 -19.47 -25.12 4.75
CA LEU A 186 -19.66 -26.33 3.95
C LEU A 186 -20.46 -27.42 4.69
N ASN A 187 -21.22 -28.21 3.93
CA ASN A 187 -21.89 -29.39 4.48
C ASN A 187 -20.92 -30.56 4.70
N ILE A 188 -21.36 -31.61 5.41
CA ILE A 188 -20.52 -32.75 5.81
C ILE A 188 -19.91 -33.47 4.60
N ASN A 189 -20.66 -33.65 3.51
CA ASN A 189 -20.19 -34.35 2.32
C ASN A 189 -19.15 -33.54 1.56
N GLN A 190 -19.29 -32.21 1.53
CA GLN A 190 -18.31 -31.31 0.94
C GLN A 190 -17.03 -31.27 1.78
N LYS A 191 -17.15 -31.13 3.11
CA LYS A 191 -16.00 -31.13 4.04
C LYS A 191 -15.15 -32.38 3.91
N ARG A 192 -15.77 -33.54 3.69
CA ARG A 192 -15.05 -34.81 3.54
C ARG A 192 -14.03 -34.80 2.41
N LYS A 193 -14.27 -34.04 1.34
CA LYS A 193 -13.35 -33.92 0.19
C LYS A 193 -12.05 -33.18 0.51
N TYR A 194 -12.06 -32.40 1.58
CA TYR A 194 -10.97 -31.52 1.95
C TYR A 194 -10.21 -32.00 3.20
N LEU A 195 -10.73 -33.03 3.92
CA LEU A 195 -10.19 -33.52 5.19
C LEU A 195 -8.68 -33.76 5.14
N ASP A 196 -8.22 -34.49 4.12
CA ASP A 196 -6.83 -34.95 4.01
C ASP A 196 -5.81 -33.80 4.00
N PHE A 197 -6.14 -32.65 3.40
CA PHE A 197 -5.24 -31.48 3.40
C PHE A 197 -5.63 -30.41 4.42
N TRP A 198 -6.91 -30.34 4.80
CA TRP A 198 -7.41 -29.29 5.70
C TRP A 198 -6.81 -29.42 7.11
N GLU A 199 -6.55 -30.65 7.56
CA GLU A 199 -5.85 -30.90 8.81
C GLU A 199 -4.41 -30.36 8.79
N THR A 200 -3.68 -30.60 7.69
CA THR A 200 -2.33 -30.06 7.47
C THR A 200 -2.35 -28.54 7.43
N PHE A 201 -3.27 -27.94 6.68
CA PHE A 201 -3.43 -26.51 6.56
C PHE A 201 -3.73 -25.83 7.91
N ILE A 202 -4.61 -26.40 8.73
CA ILE A 202 -4.88 -25.86 10.08
C ILE A 202 -3.67 -25.96 10.99
N LEU A 203 -2.88 -27.02 10.88
CA LEU A 203 -1.65 -27.16 11.68
C LEU A 203 -0.62 -26.12 11.29
N GLU A 204 -0.51 -25.79 10.00
CA GLU A 204 0.35 -24.71 9.50
C GLU A 204 -0.14 -23.34 9.93
N ALA A 205 -1.45 -23.09 9.83
CA ALA A 205 -2.09 -21.85 10.31
C ALA A 205 -1.89 -21.57 11.81
N LYS A 206 -1.53 -22.59 12.60
CA LYS A 206 -1.26 -22.50 14.04
C LYS A 206 0.21 -22.29 14.37
N LYS A 207 1.12 -22.47 13.40
CA LYS A 207 2.54 -22.19 13.61
C LYS A 207 2.74 -20.68 13.65
N ASP A 208 3.45 -20.20 14.66
CA ASP A 208 4.03 -18.86 14.58
C ASP A 208 5.03 -18.86 13.43
N MET A 209 4.70 -18.15 12.34
CA MET A 209 5.67 -17.92 11.27
C MET A 209 6.52 -16.73 11.67
N PRO A 210 7.83 -16.88 11.87
CA PRO A 210 8.69 -15.73 12.13
C PRO A 210 8.71 -14.85 10.89
N LEU A 211 8.58 -13.54 11.07
CA LEU A 211 8.80 -12.56 10.00
C LEU A 211 10.14 -12.86 9.32
N ASN A 212 10.13 -13.02 8.00
CA ASN A 212 11.36 -13.14 7.23
C ASN A 212 12.06 -11.77 7.18
N ASN A 213 12.89 -11.52 8.19
CA ASN A 213 13.59 -10.24 8.38
C ASN A 213 14.60 -9.91 7.26
N GLU A 214 14.90 -10.85 6.36
CA GLU A 214 15.83 -10.64 5.25
C GLU A 214 15.15 -10.01 4.02
N HIS A 215 13.82 -10.07 3.90
CA HIS A 215 13.09 -9.68 2.70
C HIS A 215 12.08 -8.56 2.95
N CYS A 216 12.51 -7.31 2.76
CA CYS A 216 11.64 -6.14 2.68
C CYS A 216 11.34 -5.82 1.21
N LEU A 217 10.07 -5.87 0.81
CA LEU A 217 9.64 -5.73 -0.59
C LEU A 217 10.03 -4.36 -1.17
N VAL A 218 9.74 -3.28 -0.44
CA VAL A 218 10.06 -1.90 -0.89
C VAL A 218 11.58 -1.70 -1.00
N VAL A 219 12.36 -2.27 -0.07
CA VAL A 219 13.83 -2.26 -0.16
C VAL A 219 14.31 -3.02 -1.41
N SER A 220 13.68 -4.16 -1.72
CA SER A 220 14.01 -4.92 -2.93
C SER A 220 13.72 -4.11 -4.20
N TYR A 221 12.62 -3.36 -4.24
CA TYR A 221 12.27 -2.49 -5.37
C TYR A 221 13.23 -1.31 -5.49
N ARG A 222 13.56 -0.65 -4.37
CA ARG A 222 14.55 0.45 -4.35
C ARG A 222 15.90 -0.01 -4.87
N LYS A 223 16.35 -1.19 -4.45
CA LYS A 223 17.60 -1.80 -4.94
C LYS A 223 17.55 -2.06 -6.45
N LYS A 224 16.48 -2.71 -6.94
CA LYS A 224 16.29 -2.95 -8.39
C LYS A 224 16.28 -1.64 -9.19
N LEU A 225 15.59 -0.60 -8.71
CA LEU A 225 15.56 0.72 -9.35
C LEU A 225 16.94 1.37 -9.36
N GLU A 226 17.70 1.25 -8.27
CA GLU A 226 19.06 1.75 -8.18
C GLU A 226 20.01 1.04 -9.14
N ASP A 227 19.89 -0.28 -9.29
CA ASP A 227 20.65 -1.08 -10.26
C ASP A 227 20.35 -0.65 -11.70
N VAL A 228 19.07 -0.41 -12.03
CA VAL A 228 18.65 0.14 -13.33
C VAL A 228 19.30 1.51 -13.54
N ARG A 229 19.25 2.41 -12.55
CA ARG A 229 19.83 3.76 -12.67
C ARG A 229 21.35 3.75 -12.77
N ALA A 230 22.02 2.85 -12.05
CA ALA A 230 23.46 2.65 -12.15
C ALA A 230 23.86 2.25 -13.58
N TYR A 231 23.13 1.32 -14.18
CA TYR A 231 23.34 0.93 -15.58
C TYR A 231 23.22 2.11 -16.55
N PHE A 232 22.30 3.05 -16.30
CA PHE A 232 22.18 4.24 -17.16
C PHE A 232 23.42 5.16 -17.06
N ARG A 233 24.06 5.26 -15.90
CA ARG A 233 25.25 6.10 -15.68
C ARG A 233 26.50 5.56 -16.40
N GLU A 234 26.60 4.24 -16.53
CA GLU A 234 27.82 3.57 -17.02
C GLU A 234 27.94 3.47 -18.54
N LYS A 235 26.85 3.74 -19.30
CA LYS A 235 26.80 3.48 -20.75
C LYS A 235 26.64 4.76 -21.59
N GLY A 236 27.06 4.69 -22.85
CA GLY A 236 26.98 5.79 -23.83
C GLY A 236 25.54 6.14 -24.27
N LYS A 237 25.39 6.80 -25.43
CA LYS A 237 24.07 7.21 -25.98
C LYS A 237 23.75 6.58 -27.34
N THR A 238 24.32 5.42 -27.64
CA THR A 238 24.01 4.70 -28.89
C THR A 238 22.56 4.18 -28.87
N ARG A 239 21.98 3.91 -30.06
CA ARG A 239 20.61 3.41 -30.17
C ARG A 239 20.44 2.05 -29.49
N GLU A 240 21.48 1.23 -29.52
CA GLU A 240 21.56 -0.10 -28.92
C GLU A 240 21.55 0.02 -27.40
N VAL A 241 22.33 0.94 -26.84
CA VAL A 241 22.30 1.23 -25.39
C VAL A 241 20.95 1.81 -24.97
N GLN A 242 20.33 2.64 -25.79
CA GLN A 242 18.98 3.17 -25.55
C GLN A 242 17.92 2.05 -25.51
N LYS A 243 18.00 1.08 -26.42
CA LYS A 243 17.16 -0.13 -26.41
C LYS A 243 17.35 -0.95 -25.14
N GLU A 244 18.60 -1.19 -24.75
CA GLU A 244 18.93 -1.93 -23.53
C GLU A 244 18.43 -1.21 -22.27
N ARG A 245 18.56 0.12 -22.20
CA ARG A 245 17.99 0.96 -21.13
C ARG A 245 16.48 0.82 -21.04
N ALA A 246 15.78 0.90 -22.16
CA ALA A 246 14.34 0.73 -22.21
C ALA A 246 13.92 -0.68 -21.81
N ALA A 247 14.67 -1.72 -22.21
CA ALA A 247 14.41 -3.09 -21.79
C ALA A 247 14.55 -3.27 -20.28
N LYS A 248 15.64 -2.78 -19.67
CA LYS A 248 15.84 -2.84 -18.21
C LYS A 248 14.77 -2.11 -17.43
N MET A 249 14.35 -0.95 -17.92
CA MET A 249 13.26 -0.20 -17.28
C MET A 249 11.92 -0.95 -17.42
N ARG A 250 11.64 -1.58 -18.56
CA ARG A 250 10.45 -2.45 -18.73
C ARG A 250 10.48 -3.66 -17.79
N GLU A 251 11.61 -4.34 -17.66
CA GLU A 251 11.77 -5.48 -16.73
C GLU A 251 11.51 -5.07 -15.27
N PHE A 252 11.97 -3.87 -14.90
CA PHE A 252 11.70 -3.31 -13.59
C PHE A 252 10.19 -3.05 -13.37
N PHE A 253 9.52 -2.38 -14.30
CA PHE A 253 8.07 -2.15 -14.18
C PHE A 253 7.25 -3.44 -14.25
N GLN A 254 7.68 -4.40 -15.06
CA GLN A 254 7.06 -5.72 -15.14
C GLN A 254 7.14 -6.45 -13.79
N THR A 255 8.27 -6.36 -13.09
CA THR A 255 8.40 -6.91 -11.73
C THR A 255 7.34 -6.34 -10.79
N LEU A 256 7.18 -5.01 -10.77
CA LEU A 256 6.21 -4.33 -9.90
C LEU A 256 4.77 -4.74 -10.25
N LEU A 257 4.45 -4.75 -11.55
CA LEU A 257 3.14 -5.16 -12.06
C LEU A 257 2.81 -6.61 -11.72
N GLU A 258 3.76 -7.54 -11.89
CA GLU A 258 3.58 -8.96 -11.54
C GLU A 258 3.32 -9.13 -10.04
N ASP A 259 4.02 -8.38 -9.20
CA ASP A 259 3.75 -8.39 -7.76
C ASP A 259 2.38 -7.77 -7.43
N ALA A 260 1.97 -6.71 -8.13
CA ALA A 260 0.64 -6.12 -7.96
C ALA A 260 -0.48 -7.09 -8.35
N ILE A 261 -0.33 -7.79 -9.49
CA ILE A 261 -1.25 -8.84 -9.92
C ILE A 261 -1.26 -9.98 -8.90
N PHE A 262 -0.11 -10.39 -8.40
CA PHE A 262 -0.03 -11.45 -7.41
C PHE A 262 -0.74 -11.05 -6.10
N LEU A 263 -0.59 -9.81 -5.65
CA LEU A 263 -1.29 -9.26 -4.48
C LEU A 263 -2.81 -9.20 -4.71
N LEU A 264 -3.24 -8.84 -5.91
CA LEU A 264 -4.66 -8.72 -6.27
C LEU A 264 -5.32 -10.06 -6.64
N GLY A 265 -4.49 -11.05 -6.99
CA GLY A 265 -4.80 -12.32 -7.62
C GLY A 265 -5.03 -12.22 -9.12
N GLU A 266 -5.13 -13.37 -9.81
CA GLU A 266 -5.21 -13.44 -11.27
C GLU A 266 -6.25 -12.51 -11.93
N PRO A 267 -5.94 -11.93 -13.10
CA PRO A 267 -6.86 -11.10 -13.87
C PRO A 267 -8.10 -11.89 -14.31
N PRO A 268 -9.31 -11.31 -14.19
CA PRO A 268 -10.57 -12.00 -14.49
C PRO A 268 -10.92 -12.07 -15.99
N CYS A 269 -10.20 -11.34 -16.84
CA CYS A 269 -10.38 -11.33 -18.30
C CYS A 269 -9.05 -11.06 -19.02
N LYS A 270 -9.04 -11.20 -20.35
CA LYS A 270 -7.87 -10.83 -21.14
C LYS A 270 -7.62 -9.33 -21.07
N TYR A 271 -6.35 -8.97 -21.05
CA TYR A 271 -5.92 -7.58 -21.02
C TYR A 271 -4.58 -7.42 -21.76
N ASP A 272 -4.27 -6.19 -22.15
CA ASP A 272 -2.98 -5.80 -22.73
C ASP A 272 -2.52 -4.49 -22.07
N ILE A 273 -1.26 -4.42 -21.63
CA ILE A 273 -0.68 -3.22 -21.01
C ILE A 273 0.43 -2.73 -21.90
N ARG A 274 0.37 -1.46 -22.28
CA ARG A 274 1.37 -0.84 -23.14
C ARG A 274 1.94 0.43 -22.53
N ALA A 275 3.25 0.50 -22.51
CA ALA A 275 3.97 1.73 -22.25
C ALA A 275 3.76 2.74 -23.39
N MET A 276 3.78 4.01 -23.05
CA MET A 276 3.73 5.16 -23.93
C MET A 276 4.99 6.03 -23.75
N GLY A 277 5.04 7.16 -24.47
CA GLY A 277 6.07 8.17 -24.27
C GLY A 277 7.49 7.70 -24.51
N SER A 278 8.39 8.16 -23.63
CA SER A 278 9.82 7.90 -23.73
C SER A 278 10.17 6.40 -23.62
N LEU A 279 9.41 5.64 -22.82
CA LEU A 279 9.61 4.20 -22.66
C LEU A 279 9.23 3.44 -23.94
N ALA A 280 8.14 3.85 -24.59
CA ALA A 280 7.69 3.28 -25.87
C ALA A 280 8.63 3.61 -27.04
N ARG A 281 9.20 4.83 -27.07
CA ARG A 281 10.16 5.27 -28.11
C ARG A 281 11.58 4.74 -27.92
N GLU A 282 11.82 4.04 -26.82
CA GLU A 282 13.15 3.58 -26.39
C GLU A 282 14.11 4.75 -26.09
N GLU A 283 13.56 5.87 -25.62
CA GLU A 283 14.29 7.12 -25.33
C GLU A 283 14.29 7.44 -23.82
N VAL A 284 13.94 6.46 -23.00
CA VAL A 284 13.81 6.59 -21.54
C VAL A 284 15.12 7.06 -20.91
N CYS A 285 15.02 7.96 -19.93
CA CYS A 285 16.08 8.45 -19.08
C CYS A 285 15.90 7.94 -17.64
N PRO A 286 16.91 8.04 -16.74
CA PRO A 286 16.85 7.43 -15.40
C PRO A 286 15.73 7.94 -14.48
N TYR A 287 15.12 9.07 -14.86
CA TYR A 287 14.07 9.79 -14.13
C TYR A 287 12.89 10.12 -15.06
N SER A 288 12.75 9.41 -16.17
CA SER A 288 11.65 9.63 -17.11
C SER A 288 10.32 9.13 -16.56
N ASP A 289 9.25 9.81 -16.93
CA ASP A 289 7.90 9.44 -16.56
C ASP A 289 7.51 8.07 -17.16
N LEU A 290 6.70 7.32 -16.41
CA LEU A 290 6.02 6.11 -16.84
C LEU A 290 4.60 6.48 -17.32
N GLU A 291 4.43 6.50 -18.63
CA GLU A 291 3.13 6.62 -19.27
C GLU A 291 2.68 5.22 -19.73
N TYR A 292 1.43 4.83 -19.46
CA TYR A 292 0.89 3.55 -19.92
C TYR A 292 -0.64 3.57 -20.04
N PHE A 293 -1.18 2.58 -20.74
CA PHE A 293 -2.61 2.25 -20.74
C PHE A 293 -2.83 0.74 -20.62
N ILE A 294 -4.00 0.38 -20.11
CA ILE A 294 -4.49 -1.00 -20.00
C ILE A 294 -5.71 -1.14 -20.91
N LEU A 295 -5.65 -2.06 -21.84
CA LEU A 295 -6.79 -2.53 -22.62
C LEU A 295 -7.40 -3.74 -21.92
N ILE A 296 -8.72 -3.75 -21.73
CA ILE A 296 -9.44 -4.86 -21.07
C ILE A 296 -10.52 -5.41 -21.99
N GLU A 297 -10.73 -6.72 -21.96
CA GLU A 297 -11.74 -7.42 -22.78
C GLU A 297 -13.18 -7.20 -22.25
N LYS A 298 -13.33 -7.01 -20.94
CA LYS A 298 -14.64 -6.97 -20.26
C LYS A 298 -14.76 -5.75 -19.36
N GLU A 299 -15.73 -4.91 -19.68
CA GLU A 299 -16.02 -3.68 -18.94
C GLU A 299 -16.48 -3.95 -17.51
N GLU A 300 -17.22 -5.04 -17.29
CA GLU A 300 -17.68 -5.46 -15.96
C GLU A 300 -16.54 -5.80 -14.99
N GLU A 301 -15.33 -6.07 -15.52
CA GLU A 301 -14.13 -6.35 -14.73
C GLU A 301 -13.28 -5.10 -14.47
N ARG A 302 -13.74 -3.91 -14.86
CA ARG A 302 -13.03 -2.63 -14.68
C ARG A 302 -12.55 -2.41 -13.25
N GLU A 303 -13.35 -2.77 -12.24
CA GLU A 303 -13.01 -2.58 -10.83
C GLU A 303 -11.70 -3.32 -10.45
N TYR A 304 -11.44 -4.48 -11.05
CA TYR A 304 -10.19 -5.20 -10.85
C TYR A 304 -9.00 -4.37 -11.34
N PHE A 305 -9.05 -3.88 -12.58
CA PHE A 305 -7.94 -3.14 -13.20
C PHE A 305 -7.74 -1.75 -12.60
N GLN A 306 -8.81 -1.09 -12.14
CA GLN A 306 -8.69 0.14 -11.34
C GLN A 306 -7.93 -0.12 -10.04
N THR A 307 -8.25 -1.22 -9.34
CA THR A 307 -7.51 -1.61 -8.13
C THR A 307 -6.06 -1.95 -8.45
N LEU A 308 -5.79 -2.60 -9.59
CA LEU A 308 -4.44 -2.94 -10.05
C LEU A 308 -3.60 -1.68 -10.28
N ILE A 309 -4.17 -0.69 -10.98
CA ILE A 309 -3.52 0.62 -11.22
C ILE A 309 -3.19 1.31 -9.89
N GLN A 310 -4.11 1.28 -8.92
CA GLN A 310 -3.90 1.90 -7.62
C GLN A 310 -2.77 1.23 -6.81
N ILE A 311 -2.70 -0.11 -6.83
CA ILE A 311 -1.61 -0.85 -6.18
C ILE A 311 -0.27 -0.52 -6.87
N PHE A 312 -0.26 -0.52 -8.20
CA PHE A 312 0.93 -0.23 -8.98
C PHE A 312 1.43 1.22 -8.76
N ASP A 313 0.51 2.20 -8.67
CA ASP A 313 0.82 3.58 -8.33
C ASP A 313 1.39 3.71 -6.91
N LEU A 314 0.80 3.02 -5.93
CA LEU A 314 1.35 2.98 -4.58
C LEU A 314 2.77 2.41 -4.55
N GLN A 315 3.01 1.29 -5.24
CA GLN A 315 4.34 0.65 -5.29
C GLN A 315 5.40 1.62 -5.79
N ILE A 316 5.13 2.34 -6.88
CA ILE A 316 6.07 3.29 -7.48
C ILE A 316 6.28 4.51 -6.56
N ARG A 317 5.20 5.11 -6.04
CA ARG A 317 5.31 6.25 -5.11
C ARG A 317 6.06 5.90 -3.84
N SER A 318 5.93 4.66 -3.36
CA SER A 318 6.64 4.17 -2.17
C SER A 318 8.17 4.08 -2.35
N LEU A 319 8.66 4.17 -3.60
CA LEU A 319 10.09 4.26 -3.90
C LEU A 319 10.68 5.65 -3.67
N GLY A 320 9.84 6.65 -3.35
CA GLY A 320 10.28 8.04 -3.26
C GLY A 320 10.25 8.79 -4.59
N GLU A 321 9.50 8.25 -5.55
CA GLU A 321 9.25 8.83 -6.87
C GLU A 321 7.90 9.56 -6.80
N ALA A 322 7.84 10.86 -7.06
CA ALA A 322 6.59 11.62 -6.88
C ALA A 322 6.42 12.79 -7.86
N ASN A 323 5.15 13.13 -8.10
CA ASN A 323 4.73 14.27 -8.89
C ASN A 323 4.94 15.57 -8.10
N SER A 324 5.80 16.45 -8.61
CA SER A 324 6.13 17.78 -8.06
C SER A 324 4.95 18.77 -7.84
N LYS A 325 3.68 18.37 -8.05
CA LYS A 325 2.53 19.29 -8.08
C LYS A 325 1.39 18.98 -7.10
N GLN A 326 1.37 17.84 -6.42
CA GLN A 326 0.36 17.51 -5.41
C GLN A 326 1.02 16.77 -4.24
N GLU A 327 1.81 17.50 -3.47
CA GLU A 327 2.46 16.97 -2.28
C GLU A 327 1.63 17.31 -1.03
N PHE A 328 0.89 16.32 -0.51
CA PHE A 328 0.67 16.27 0.93
C PHE A 328 2.01 15.86 1.54
N LEU A 329 2.74 16.87 2.04
CA LEU A 329 4.02 16.82 2.73
C LEU A 329 5.26 17.11 1.87
N ASN A 330 5.75 18.36 1.96
CA ASN A 330 7.02 18.88 1.42
C ASN A 330 8.29 18.24 2.04
N PHE A 331 8.29 16.93 2.31
CA PHE A 331 9.54 16.22 2.52
C PHE A 331 10.22 16.11 1.16
N LYS A 332 11.46 16.60 1.02
CA LYS A 332 12.22 16.54 -0.24
C LYS A 332 12.19 15.13 -0.85
N GLN A 333 11.22 14.87 -1.72
CA GLN A 333 11.15 13.67 -2.54
C GLN A 333 12.13 13.86 -3.69
N LYS A 334 12.77 12.78 -4.13
CA LYS A 334 13.65 12.85 -5.30
C LYS A 334 12.74 13.01 -6.51
N LEU A 335 12.94 14.07 -7.30
CA LEU A 335 12.32 14.20 -8.63
C LEU A 335 12.59 12.91 -9.42
N GLY A 336 11.53 12.18 -9.73
CA GLY A 336 11.58 10.77 -10.12
C GLY A 336 10.30 10.33 -10.83
N LEU A 337 10.31 9.11 -11.37
CA LEU A 337 9.30 8.45 -12.22
C LEU A 337 7.87 8.96 -11.92
N GLN A 338 7.35 9.87 -12.75
CA GLN A 338 5.94 10.27 -12.69
C GLN A 338 5.08 9.22 -13.36
N ILE A 339 3.95 8.88 -12.75
CA ILE A 339 2.97 7.99 -13.36
C ILE A 339 1.82 8.84 -13.89
N ASP A 340 1.62 8.79 -15.20
CA ASP A 340 0.44 9.32 -15.85
C ASP A 340 -0.32 8.13 -16.46
N PRO A 341 -1.19 7.46 -15.67
CA PRO A 341 -2.11 6.50 -16.27
C PRO A 341 -3.11 7.30 -17.12
N ALA A 342 -3.59 6.75 -18.23
CA ALA A 342 -4.86 7.24 -18.77
C ALA A 342 -5.90 7.14 -17.62
N ASP A 343 -6.65 8.21 -17.37
CA ASP A 343 -7.54 8.36 -16.20
C ASP A 343 -8.51 7.15 -16.01
N GLU A 344 -8.73 6.36 -17.08
CA GLU A 344 -9.50 5.13 -17.06
C GLU A 344 -8.88 4.02 -17.96
N PRO A 345 -9.08 2.73 -17.63
CA PRO A 345 -8.79 1.62 -18.56
C PRO A 345 -9.55 1.81 -19.88
N LEU A 346 -8.87 1.53 -20.99
CA LEU A 346 -9.45 1.66 -22.32
C LEU A 346 -10.16 0.36 -22.70
N ILE A 347 -11.37 0.46 -23.25
CA ILE A 347 -12.12 -0.70 -23.73
C ILE A 347 -11.58 -1.10 -25.10
N GLY A 348 -11.16 -2.36 -25.23
CA GLY A 348 -10.55 -2.93 -26.44
C GLY A 348 -11.54 -3.66 -27.34
#